data_AF-A0A2E6HTZ8-F1
#
_entry.id   AF-A0A2E6HTZ8-F1
#
_cell.length_a   1.000
_cell.length_b   1.000
_cell.length_c   1.000
_cell.angle_alpha   90.00
_cell.angle_beta   90.00
_cell.angle_gamma   90.00
#
_symmetry.space_group_name_H-M   'P 1'
#
loop_
_entity.id
_entity.type
_entity.pdbx_description
1 polymer ?
#
loop_
_entity_poly.entity_id
_entity_poly.type
_entity_poly.pdbx_seq_one_letter_code
_entity_poly.pdbx_strand_id
1 'polypeptide(L)'
;MQKINGYDVVIVGAGSAGSVLAARLSEHQELSVCLIEAGPDYSDIGATPIDLRNAKQNSLNDHDWKHRYEPTAEASPVHFPRGRVTGGSSAVNTAIALRGIPEDYDHWAELGNTEWSWDNVLPKFQRLERDIDYGHKDFHGDAGPILIRRHPWDELSETHQAWWETARELGIPDCPDHNDPNGWGAGPQPMNKINGVRISTAIGYLAPARLRPNLTIRPDTHLVKVNFDSSAVSGVQVINRTRDVEDIRARLVILSAGAILTPGILLRSGIGDSADLERLGVHQIANMPAVGRNLQDHPMVSLTCEISKSDLVSQELPLIQTVMRYTADNSEYRNDLQIELTSWTQRDDIPNAVSLLGVLEQSFGRGYVTFNSSDPFEQPRITPLFCEDERDTIRLRQALNDCLEFTKTGPFGSLTKNVTFNDYELDILAEEQILGLIRTHAKSGYHPTGTARMGPVDDANSVVDQYGICHAVSGLVVADASIMPTVPRANTNLTSIMIGEHISDFISQDTDRYNL
;
A
#
# COMPACT_ATOMS: atom_id res chain seq x y z
N MET A 1 30.91 10.66 -22.52
CA MET A 1 29.54 10.17 -22.77
C MET A 1 28.86 11.08 -23.78
N GLN A 2 28.33 10.51 -24.86
CA GLN A 2 27.56 11.24 -25.87
C GLN A 2 26.21 11.59 -25.22
N LYS A 3 25.83 12.87 -25.16
CA LYS A 3 24.51 13.28 -24.64
C LYS A 3 23.43 12.60 -25.48
N ILE A 4 22.66 11.71 -24.88
CA ILE A 4 21.47 11.13 -25.50
C ILE A 4 20.44 12.25 -25.65
N ASN A 5 19.70 12.25 -26.75
CA ASN A 5 18.50 13.07 -26.89
C ASN A 5 17.34 12.38 -26.13
N GLY A 6 17.43 12.37 -24.79
CA GLY A 6 16.57 11.59 -23.88
C GLY A 6 17.01 11.68 -22.43
N TYR A 7 16.50 10.78 -21.59
CA TYR A 7 16.85 10.67 -20.16
C TYR A 7 17.72 9.44 -19.89
N ASP A 8 18.52 9.47 -18.83
CA ASP A 8 19.19 8.27 -18.32
C ASP A 8 18.15 7.36 -17.67
N VAL A 9 17.28 7.94 -16.84
CA VAL A 9 16.23 7.21 -16.11
C VAL A 9 14.86 7.82 -16.36
N VAL A 10 13.89 6.98 -16.72
CA VAL A 10 12.46 7.31 -16.68
C VAL A 10 11.79 6.48 -15.59
N ILE A 11 11.12 7.14 -14.65
CA ILE A 11 10.33 6.53 -13.58
C ILE A 11 8.86 6.74 -13.90
N VAL A 12 8.08 5.66 -13.89
CA VAL A 12 6.65 5.68 -14.23
C VAL A 12 5.82 5.50 -12.97
N GLY A 13 5.08 6.53 -12.61
CA GLY A 13 4.25 6.59 -11.40
C GLY A 13 4.95 7.36 -10.29
N ALA A 14 4.41 8.51 -9.92
CA ALA A 14 4.90 9.34 -8.81
C ALA A 14 4.27 8.91 -7.48
N GLY A 15 4.10 7.60 -7.26
CA GLY A 15 3.51 7.04 -6.05
C GLY A 15 4.45 7.02 -4.85
N SER A 16 4.17 6.12 -3.89
CA SER A 16 4.99 5.94 -2.69
C SER A 16 6.44 5.58 -3.02
N ALA A 17 6.68 4.63 -3.93
CA ALA A 17 8.04 4.22 -4.33
C ALA A 17 8.67 5.17 -5.37
N GLY A 18 7.94 5.50 -6.44
CA GLY A 18 8.47 6.29 -7.55
C GLY A 18 8.88 7.71 -7.17
N SER A 19 8.18 8.33 -6.22
CA SER A 19 8.58 9.63 -5.66
C SER A 19 9.93 9.56 -4.93
N VAL A 20 10.18 8.47 -4.21
CA VAL A 20 11.45 8.23 -3.50
C VAL A 20 12.57 8.00 -4.50
N LEU A 21 12.36 7.13 -5.49
CA LEU A 21 13.33 6.86 -6.54
C LEU A 21 13.72 8.13 -7.29
N ALA A 22 12.76 8.98 -7.66
CA ALA A 22 13.05 10.24 -8.32
C ALA A 22 13.88 11.18 -7.44
N ALA A 23 13.55 11.26 -6.14
CA ALA A 23 14.31 12.03 -5.19
C ALA A 23 15.73 11.47 -4.97
N ARG A 24 15.91 10.15 -4.81
CA ARG A 24 17.23 9.56 -4.57
C ARG A 24 18.11 9.59 -5.81
N LEU A 25 17.61 9.15 -6.96
CA LEU A 25 18.40 9.10 -8.19
C LEU A 25 18.79 10.50 -8.70
N SER A 26 17.98 11.53 -8.43
CA SER A 26 18.35 12.91 -8.79
C SER A 26 19.42 13.52 -7.90
N GLU A 27 19.82 12.89 -6.79
CA GLU A 27 20.99 13.31 -6.00
C GLU A 27 22.30 13.17 -6.78
N HIS A 28 22.34 12.23 -7.74
CA HIS A 28 23.42 12.02 -8.69
C HIS A 28 23.28 13.00 -9.87
N GLN A 29 24.04 14.10 -9.85
CA GLN A 29 23.89 15.22 -10.78
C GLN A 29 24.22 14.87 -12.24
N GLU A 30 24.92 13.76 -12.46
CA GLU A 30 25.24 13.20 -13.77
C GLU A 30 24.06 12.47 -14.42
N LEU A 31 23.08 12.02 -13.62
CA LEU A 31 21.89 11.32 -14.12
C LEU A 31 20.81 12.33 -14.48
N SER A 32 20.27 12.23 -15.69
CA SER A 32 19.03 12.89 -16.09
C SER A 32 17.82 12.00 -15.77
N VAL A 33 16.92 12.49 -14.90
CA VAL A 33 15.79 11.73 -14.36
C VAL A 33 14.47 12.37 -14.80
N CYS A 34 13.57 11.56 -15.36
CA CYS A 34 12.21 11.96 -15.68
C CYS A 34 11.21 11.15 -14.86
N LEU A 35 10.39 11.81 -14.07
CA LEU A 35 9.28 11.20 -13.33
C LEU A 35 7.96 11.50 -14.05
N ILE A 36 7.24 10.47 -14.44
CA ILE A 36 5.96 10.55 -15.15
C ILE A 36 4.83 10.20 -14.20
N GLU A 37 3.78 11.02 -14.14
CA GLU A 37 2.58 10.78 -13.32
C GLU A 37 1.32 11.01 -14.16
N ALA A 38 0.38 10.06 -14.08
CA ALA A 38 -0.86 10.15 -14.84
C ALA A 38 -1.85 11.16 -14.25
N GLY A 39 -1.80 11.41 -12.94
CA GLY A 39 -2.56 12.43 -12.22
C GLY A 39 -1.90 13.82 -12.22
N PRO A 40 -2.56 14.81 -11.59
CA PRO A 40 -2.03 16.15 -11.46
C PRO A 40 -0.85 16.20 -10.47
N ASP A 41 -0.10 17.30 -10.54
CA ASP A 41 0.97 17.65 -9.61
C ASP A 41 0.66 18.98 -8.92
N TYR A 42 0.94 19.04 -7.61
CA TYR A 42 0.81 20.24 -6.79
C TYR A 42 2.17 20.54 -6.15
N SER A 43 2.97 21.35 -6.84
CA SER A 43 4.35 21.64 -6.43
C SER A 43 4.47 22.53 -5.20
N ASP A 44 3.42 23.31 -4.89
CA ASP A 44 3.31 24.13 -3.67
C ASP A 44 2.25 23.55 -2.73
N ILE A 45 2.61 23.42 -1.45
CA ILE A 45 1.69 22.98 -0.40
C ILE A 45 0.50 23.93 -0.26
N GLY A 46 0.67 25.23 -0.54
CA GLY A 46 -0.42 26.21 -0.55
C GLY A 46 -1.49 25.87 -1.60
N ALA A 47 -1.06 25.37 -2.76
CA ALA A 47 -1.89 25.00 -3.89
C ALA A 47 -2.44 23.56 -3.81
N THR A 48 -1.90 22.71 -2.92
CA THR A 48 -2.42 21.36 -2.74
C THR A 48 -3.89 21.40 -2.25
N PRO A 49 -4.81 20.66 -2.87
CA PRO A 49 -6.20 20.54 -2.39
C PRO A 49 -6.32 20.15 -0.90
N ILE A 50 -7.43 20.57 -0.26
CA ILE A 50 -7.65 20.35 1.17
C ILE A 50 -7.85 18.88 1.51
N ASP A 51 -8.51 18.12 0.65
CA ASP A 51 -8.72 16.67 0.78
C ASP A 51 -7.39 15.89 0.81
N LEU A 52 -6.41 16.30 0.01
CA LEU A 52 -5.06 15.71 0.00
C LEU A 52 -4.24 16.11 1.23
N ARG A 53 -4.33 17.38 1.67
CA ARG A 53 -3.59 17.85 2.85
C ARG A 53 -4.20 17.38 4.16
N ASN A 54 -5.52 17.22 4.24
CA ASN A 54 -6.20 16.81 5.46
C ASN A 54 -5.89 15.35 5.79
N ALA A 55 -5.21 15.13 6.92
CA ALA A 55 -4.86 13.79 7.41
C ALA A 55 -5.90 13.21 8.39
N LYS A 56 -7.02 13.88 8.62
CA LYS A 56 -8.10 13.34 9.46
C LYS A 56 -8.93 12.28 8.71
N GLN A 57 -8.95 12.33 7.38
CA GLN A 57 -9.81 11.48 6.56
C GLN A 57 -9.06 11.03 5.30
N ASN A 58 -9.57 9.99 4.64
CA ASN A 58 -9.05 9.55 3.35
C ASN A 58 -9.60 10.42 2.22
N SER A 59 -8.80 10.66 1.18
CA SER A 59 -9.23 11.34 -0.04
C SER A 59 -9.67 10.32 -1.09
N LEU A 60 -10.96 10.00 -1.13
CA LEU A 60 -11.47 8.86 -1.92
C LEU A 60 -12.04 9.26 -3.29
N ASN A 61 -12.12 10.56 -3.60
CA ASN A 61 -12.93 11.06 -4.71
C ASN A 61 -12.15 11.76 -5.82
N ASP A 62 -11.60 12.95 -5.57
CA ASP A 62 -11.16 13.84 -6.66
C ASP A 62 -9.88 13.38 -7.35
N HIS A 63 -8.99 12.70 -6.61
CA HIS A 63 -7.71 12.17 -7.08
C HIS A 63 -7.66 10.66 -7.05
N ASP A 64 -8.75 10.02 -7.46
CA ASP A 64 -8.89 8.57 -7.43
C ASP A 64 -8.94 7.97 -8.85
N TRP A 65 -8.29 6.81 -9.02
CA TRP A 65 -8.34 6.01 -10.24
C TRP A 65 -9.72 5.40 -10.55
N LYS A 66 -10.65 5.41 -9.58
CA LYS A 66 -12.03 4.91 -9.72
C LYS A 66 -12.11 3.41 -10.01
N HIS A 67 -11.10 2.65 -9.62
CA HIS A 67 -11.11 1.20 -9.78
C HIS A 67 -12.30 0.58 -9.03
N ARG A 68 -12.70 -0.60 -9.51
CA ARG A 68 -13.60 -1.50 -8.78
C ARG A 68 -12.93 -2.86 -8.67
N TYR A 69 -13.20 -3.57 -7.59
CA TYR A 69 -12.66 -4.91 -7.35
C TYR A 69 -13.76 -5.85 -6.90
N GLU A 70 -13.52 -7.15 -7.10
CA GLU A 70 -14.39 -8.26 -6.74
C GLU A 70 -13.78 -8.96 -5.51
N PRO A 71 -14.16 -8.57 -4.27
CA PRO A 71 -13.46 -8.98 -3.05
C PRO A 71 -13.41 -10.50 -2.89
N THR A 72 -14.57 -11.14 -3.10
CA THR A 72 -14.79 -12.58 -2.89
C THR A 72 -15.52 -13.13 -4.11
N ALA A 73 -15.60 -14.46 -4.24
CA ALA A 73 -16.29 -15.10 -5.36
C ALA A 73 -17.80 -14.76 -5.43
N GLU A 74 -18.39 -14.37 -4.31
CA GLU A 74 -19.82 -14.09 -4.16
C GLU A 74 -20.16 -12.60 -4.17
N ALA A 75 -19.17 -11.73 -3.91
CA ALA A 75 -19.40 -10.29 -3.80
C ALA A 75 -19.56 -9.63 -5.17
N SER A 76 -20.51 -8.69 -5.26
CA SER A 76 -20.56 -7.76 -6.38
C SER A 76 -19.35 -6.83 -6.38
N PRO A 77 -18.88 -6.33 -7.54
CA PRO A 77 -17.75 -5.41 -7.55
C PRO A 77 -18.05 -4.14 -6.76
N VAL A 78 -17.08 -3.68 -5.98
CA VAL A 78 -17.17 -2.50 -5.10
C VAL A 78 -16.03 -1.51 -5.40
N HIS A 79 -16.19 -0.25 -4.99
CA HIS A 79 -15.19 0.81 -5.22
C HIS A 79 -13.85 0.50 -4.54
N PHE A 80 -12.76 0.71 -5.28
CA PHE A 80 -11.39 0.42 -4.87
C PHE A 80 -10.49 1.66 -5.03
N PRO A 81 -10.56 2.63 -4.09
CA PRO A 81 -9.84 3.88 -4.21
C PRO A 81 -8.32 3.69 -4.31
N ARG A 82 -7.70 4.35 -5.28
CA ARG A 82 -6.23 4.44 -5.45
C ARG A 82 -5.84 5.84 -5.88
N GLY A 83 -4.77 6.38 -5.27
CA GLY A 83 -4.33 7.74 -5.56
C GLY A 83 -3.84 7.91 -7.00
N ARG A 84 -4.45 8.84 -7.73
CA ARG A 84 -4.06 9.34 -9.06
C ARG A 84 -3.65 10.81 -8.96
N VAL A 85 -2.47 11.04 -8.40
CA VAL A 85 -1.86 12.35 -8.13
C VAL A 85 -0.39 12.11 -7.76
N THR A 86 0.49 13.11 -7.87
CA THR A 86 1.83 13.00 -7.28
C THR A 86 1.77 12.68 -5.78
N GLY A 87 2.56 11.71 -5.35
CA GLY A 87 2.47 11.04 -4.04
C GLY A 87 1.65 9.74 -4.09
N GLY A 88 0.83 9.54 -5.12
CA GLY A 88 -0.04 8.38 -5.33
C GLY A 88 -0.90 8.08 -4.10
N SER A 89 -1.00 6.80 -3.75
CA SER A 89 -1.79 6.38 -2.59
C SER A 89 -1.32 6.98 -1.26
N SER A 90 -0.05 7.39 -1.12
CA SER A 90 0.43 8.09 0.09
C SER A 90 -0.19 9.48 0.28
N ALA A 91 -0.71 10.09 -0.79
CA ALA A 91 -1.37 11.39 -0.75
C ALA A 91 -2.86 11.31 -0.36
N VAL A 92 -3.46 10.11 -0.38
CA VAL A 92 -4.91 9.92 -0.22
C VAL A 92 -5.31 8.95 0.90
N ASN A 93 -4.35 8.21 1.48
CA ASN A 93 -4.60 7.14 2.45
C ASN A 93 -5.07 7.65 3.84
N THR A 94 -5.03 6.80 4.87
CA THR A 94 -5.38 7.16 6.25
C THR A 94 -4.22 7.81 7.02
N ALA A 95 -3.05 7.96 6.37
CA ALA A 95 -1.79 8.39 6.99
C ALA A 95 -1.28 7.46 8.10
N ILE A 96 -1.53 6.15 7.99
CA ILE A 96 -0.93 5.14 8.87
C ILE A 96 0.53 4.90 8.46
N ALA A 97 1.40 4.81 9.46
CA ALA A 97 2.84 4.64 9.33
C ALA A 97 3.34 3.40 10.11
N LEU A 98 2.67 2.27 9.91
CA LEU A 98 3.10 0.97 10.43
C LEU A 98 4.13 0.30 9.51
N ARG A 99 5.00 -0.52 10.12
CA ARG A 99 5.95 -1.40 9.45
C ARG A 99 5.54 -2.86 9.62
N GLY A 100 5.91 -3.69 8.65
CA GLY A 100 5.92 -5.14 8.84
C GLY A 100 6.84 -5.53 9.98
N ILE A 101 6.74 -6.78 10.44
CA ILE A 101 7.62 -7.31 11.48
C ILE A 101 8.86 -7.97 10.85
N PRO A 102 9.97 -8.16 11.58
CA PRO A 102 11.19 -8.77 11.05
C PRO A 102 10.95 -10.04 10.23
N GLU A 103 10.10 -10.92 10.74
CA GLU A 103 9.77 -12.21 10.15
C GLU A 103 9.14 -12.09 8.75
N ASP A 104 8.49 -10.97 8.41
CA ASP A 104 7.96 -10.75 7.05
C ASP A 104 9.08 -10.63 6.02
N TYR A 105 10.13 -9.90 6.37
CA TYR A 105 11.25 -9.57 5.50
C TYR A 105 12.26 -10.71 5.47
N ASP A 106 12.48 -11.37 6.61
CA ASP A 106 13.27 -12.59 6.65
C ASP A 106 12.62 -13.70 5.81
N HIS A 107 11.28 -13.80 5.82
CA HIS A 107 10.59 -14.71 4.91
C HIS A 107 10.81 -14.36 3.43
N TRP A 108 10.84 -13.08 3.06
CA TRP A 108 11.20 -12.69 1.69
C TRP A 108 12.61 -13.14 1.31
N ALA A 109 13.55 -13.07 2.25
CA ALA A 109 14.92 -13.56 2.06
C ALA A 109 14.97 -15.09 1.90
N GLU A 110 14.20 -15.83 2.71
CA GLU A 110 14.07 -17.29 2.61
C GLU A 110 13.50 -17.74 1.25
N LEU A 111 12.66 -16.92 0.62
CA LEU A 111 12.15 -17.13 -0.74
C LEU A 111 13.19 -16.87 -1.85
N GLY A 112 14.46 -16.64 -1.49
CA GLY A 112 15.57 -16.45 -2.43
C GLY A 112 15.97 -15.00 -2.67
N ASN A 113 15.41 -14.04 -1.92
CA ASN A 113 15.69 -12.61 -2.04
C ASN A 113 16.58 -12.13 -0.88
N THR A 114 17.80 -12.67 -0.75
CA THR A 114 18.66 -12.51 0.43
C THR A 114 18.93 -11.05 0.82
N GLU A 115 18.89 -10.14 -0.14
CA GLU A 115 19.06 -8.71 0.13
C GLU A 115 17.89 -8.07 0.90
N TRP A 116 16.77 -8.78 1.09
CA TRP A 116 15.54 -8.26 1.69
C TRP A 116 15.28 -8.73 3.12
N SER A 117 16.24 -9.35 3.79
CA SER A 117 16.14 -9.68 5.22
C SER A 117 15.89 -8.44 6.08
N TRP A 118 15.35 -8.63 7.29
CA TRP A 118 15.07 -7.52 8.21
C TRP A 118 16.29 -6.61 8.41
N ASP A 119 17.46 -7.20 8.63
CA ASP A 119 18.71 -6.48 8.86
C ASP A 119 19.10 -5.58 7.67
N ASN A 120 18.75 -5.99 6.45
CA ASN A 120 19.05 -5.21 5.25
C ASN A 120 18.03 -4.10 4.97
N VAL A 121 16.75 -4.31 5.33
CA VAL A 121 15.68 -3.34 5.10
C VAL A 121 15.50 -2.34 6.25
N LEU A 122 15.86 -2.71 7.49
CA LEU A 122 15.74 -1.82 8.66
C LEU A 122 16.46 -0.48 8.45
N PRO A 123 17.72 -0.43 7.96
CA PRO A 123 18.38 0.85 7.68
C PRO A 123 17.61 1.74 6.70
N LYS A 124 16.81 1.15 5.80
CA LYS A 124 15.98 1.88 4.84
C LYS A 124 14.72 2.43 5.51
N PHE A 125 14.11 1.67 6.42
CA PHE A 125 13.04 2.16 7.29
C PHE A 125 13.49 3.31 8.19
N GLN A 126 14.70 3.24 8.74
CA GLN A 126 15.27 4.35 9.52
C GLN A 126 15.56 5.56 8.64
N ARG A 127 16.10 5.35 7.44
CA ARG A 127 16.42 6.45 6.52
C ARG A 127 15.18 7.21 6.04
N LEU A 128 14.06 6.51 5.81
CA LEU A 128 12.86 7.13 5.28
C LEU A 128 12.11 7.99 6.31
N GLU A 129 12.30 7.75 7.60
CA GLU A 129 11.47 8.34 8.64
C GLU A 129 12.17 9.39 9.51
N ARG A 130 11.34 10.29 10.04
CA ARG A 130 11.62 11.14 11.19
C ARG A 130 10.54 10.85 12.22
N ASP A 131 10.78 9.90 13.11
CA ASP A 131 9.88 9.60 14.22
C ASP A 131 10.15 10.58 15.37
N ILE A 132 9.17 11.43 15.67
CA ILE A 132 9.32 12.46 16.72
C ILE A 132 9.11 11.92 18.13
N ASP A 133 8.57 10.70 18.27
CA ASP A 133 8.32 10.06 19.56
C ASP A 133 9.48 9.11 19.93
N TYR A 134 9.97 8.34 18.94
CA TYR A 134 10.94 7.26 19.15
C TYR A 134 12.21 7.35 18.31
N GLY A 135 12.47 8.43 17.57
CA GLY A 135 13.67 8.59 16.73
C GLY A 135 15.02 8.42 17.43
N HIS A 136 15.05 8.45 18.77
CA HIS A 136 16.23 8.19 19.59
C HIS A 136 16.51 6.69 19.84
N LYS A 137 15.63 5.78 19.40
CA LYS A 137 15.75 4.33 19.56
C LYS A 137 16.52 3.71 18.39
N ASP A 138 17.20 2.59 18.64
CA ASP A 138 18.14 1.96 17.70
C ASP A 138 17.51 1.46 16.38
N PHE A 139 16.19 1.27 16.33
CA PHE A 139 15.44 0.80 15.16
C PHE A 139 14.55 1.88 14.54
N HIS A 140 14.70 3.14 14.97
CA HIS A 140 14.01 4.30 14.42
C HIS A 140 14.96 5.28 13.74
N GLY A 141 14.40 6.16 12.91
CA GLY A 141 15.08 7.29 12.29
C GLY A 141 14.56 8.62 12.83
N ASP A 142 15.43 9.63 12.90
CA ASP A 142 15.12 10.97 13.41
C ASP A 142 15.26 12.08 12.34
N ALA A 143 15.71 11.74 11.14
CA ALA A 143 16.13 12.72 10.13
C ALA A 143 15.42 12.58 8.78
N GLY A 144 14.75 11.46 8.54
CA GLY A 144 14.18 11.10 7.24
C GLY A 144 13.02 12.00 6.77
N PRO A 145 12.61 11.87 5.50
CA PRO A 145 11.66 12.81 4.90
C PRO A 145 10.20 12.61 5.34
N ILE A 146 9.85 11.44 5.87
CA ILE A 146 8.50 11.13 6.35
C ILE A 146 8.44 11.32 7.86
N LEU A 147 7.81 12.39 8.29
CA LEU A 147 7.57 12.63 9.71
C LEU A 147 6.50 11.67 10.24
N ILE A 148 6.80 10.96 11.32
CA ILE A 148 5.91 10.03 12.02
C ILE A 148 5.69 10.52 13.44
N ARG A 149 4.44 10.41 13.90
CA ARG A 149 4.03 10.70 15.28
C ARG A 149 2.90 9.79 15.72
N ARG A 150 2.64 9.77 17.02
CA ARG A 150 1.48 9.11 17.65
C ARG A 150 0.62 10.16 18.34
N HIS A 151 -0.64 9.79 18.62
CA HIS A 151 -1.51 10.61 19.46
C HIS A 151 -1.21 10.27 20.93
N PRO A 152 -0.74 11.24 21.74
CA PRO A 152 -0.66 11.03 23.19
C PRO A 152 -2.06 10.87 23.78
N TRP A 153 -2.14 10.35 25.00
CA TRP A 153 -3.41 10.03 25.67
C TRP A 153 -4.42 11.18 25.66
N ASP A 154 -3.96 12.40 25.95
CA ASP A 154 -4.76 13.61 26.04
C ASP A 154 -5.25 14.14 24.68
N GLU A 155 -4.70 13.64 23.57
CA GLU A 155 -5.20 13.90 22.22
C GLU A 155 -6.17 12.82 21.69
N LEU A 156 -6.28 11.68 22.37
CA LEU A 156 -7.22 10.62 21.99
C LEU A 156 -8.66 11.08 22.24
N SER A 157 -9.57 10.77 21.31
CA SER A 157 -11.00 10.91 21.57
C SER A 157 -11.42 10.02 22.75
N GLU A 158 -12.53 10.37 23.41
CA GLU A 158 -13.06 9.54 24.51
C GLU A 158 -13.37 8.10 24.08
N THR A 159 -13.81 7.89 22.83
CA THR A 159 -14.05 6.54 22.30
C THR A 159 -12.75 5.74 22.16
N HIS A 160 -11.67 6.37 21.70
CA HIS A 160 -10.35 5.74 21.61
C HIS A 160 -9.71 5.49 22.98
N GLN A 161 -9.87 6.41 23.94
CA GLN A 161 -9.45 6.18 25.33
C GLN A 161 -10.19 4.99 25.93
N ALA A 162 -11.53 4.98 25.84
CA ALA A 162 -12.35 3.90 26.35
C ALA A 162 -12.01 2.54 25.74
N TRP A 163 -11.73 2.51 24.43
CA TRP A 163 -11.31 1.29 23.75
C TRP A 163 -9.95 0.77 24.22
N TRP A 164 -8.98 1.66 24.41
CA TRP A 164 -7.67 1.27 24.94
C TRP A 164 -7.77 0.82 26.41
N GLU A 165 -8.61 1.46 27.23
CA GLU A 165 -8.89 0.98 28.59
C GLU A 165 -9.57 -0.40 28.60
N THR A 166 -10.54 -0.63 27.72
CA THR A 166 -11.14 -1.96 27.54
C THR A 166 -10.09 -3.01 27.17
N ALA A 167 -9.12 -2.69 26.30
CA ALA A 167 -8.03 -3.61 25.97
C ALA A 167 -7.26 -4.04 27.22
N ARG A 168 -6.96 -3.11 28.14
CA ARG A 168 -6.29 -3.40 29.41
C ARG A 168 -7.13 -4.31 30.31
N GLU A 169 -8.44 -4.08 30.39
CA GLU A 169 -9.36 -4.94 31.17
C GLU A 169 -9.46 -6.36 30.59
N LEU A 170 -9.35 -6.49 29.27
CA LEU A 170 -9.25 -7.78 28.57
C LEU A 170 -7.88 -8.46 28.72
N GLY A 171 -6.94 -7.86 29.44
CA GLY A 171 -5.60 -8.40 29.67
C GLY A 171 -4.63 -8.20 28.50
N ILE A 172 -4.98 -7.38 27.51
CA ILE A 172 -4.09 -6.99 26.42
C ILE A 172 -3.07 -5.98 26.96
N PRO A 173 -1.76 -6.18 26.73
CA PRO A 173 -0.75 -5.24 27.19
C PRO A 173 -0.77 -3.94 26.39
N ASP A 174 -0.23 -2.88 26.99
CA ASP A 174 0.02 -1.63 26.30
C ASP A 174 1.19 -1.79 25.31
N CYS A 175 0.98 -1.31 24.09
CA CYS A 175 1.98 -1.19 23.04
C CYS A 175 2.13 0.29 22.67
N PRO A 176 3.03 1.04 23.34
CA PRO A 176 3.19 2.47 23.07
C PRO A 176 3.94 2.73 21.76
N ASP A 177 4.61 1.72 21.19
CA ASP A 177 5.29 1.77 19.90
C ASP A 177 5.04 0.51 19.07
N HIS A 178 4.11 0.60 18.12
CA HIS A 178 3.81 -0.51 17.21
C HIS A 178 4.86 -0.77 16.13
N ASN A 179 5.86 0.11 16.00
CA ASN A 179 7.01 -0.08 15.10
C ASN A 179 8.24 -0.67 15.84
N ASP A 180 8.11 -0.98 17.13
CA ASP A 180 9.05 -1.85 17.83
C ASP A 180 9.01 -3.25 17.19
N PRO A 181 10.16 -3.84 16.79
CA PRO A 181 10.21 -5.17 16.20
C PRO A 181 9.51 -6.26 17.03
N ASN A 182 9.46 -6.11 18.35
CA ASN A 182 8.81 -7.03 19.29
C ASN A 182 7.45 -6.53 19.79
N GLY A 183 6.97 -5.38 19.30
CA GLY A 183 5.73 -4.75 19.72
C GLY A 183 4.50 -5.60 19.41
N TRP A 184 3.62 -5.74 20.40
CA TRP A 184 2.27 -6.30 20.30
C TRP A 184 1.41 -5.76 21.45
N GLY A 185 0.10 -5.83 21.30
CA GLY A 185 -0.87 -5.28 22.26
C GLY A 185 -1.62 -4.09 21.68
N ALA A 186 -2.19 -3.24 22.55
CA ALA A 186 -3.02 -2.10 22.17
C ALA A 186 -2.33 -0.77 22.48
N GLY A 187 -2.48 0.24 21.62
CA GLY A 187 -1.92 1.56 21.87
C GLY A 187 -2.09 2.55 20.72
N PRO A 188 -1.33 3.66 20.74
CA PRO A 188 -1.52 4.72 19.77
C PRO A 188 -0.92 4.33 18.41
N GLN A 189 -1.67 4.60 17.34
CA GLN A 189 -1.27 4.28 15.97
C GLN A 189 -0.18 5.26 15.50
N PRO A 190 0.96 4.80 14.94
CA PRO A 190 1.92 5.69 14.28
C PRO A 190 1.33 6.25 12.98
N MET A 191 1.41 7.57 12.81
CA MET A 191 0.81 8.30 11.71
C MET A 191 1.81 9.22 11.01
N ASN A 192 1.82 9.24 9.68
CA ASN A 192 2.63 10.18 8.89
C ASN A 192 1.90 11.52 8.67
N LYS A 193 1.62 12.24 9.75
CA LYS A 193 0.93 13.54 9.75
C LYS A 193 1.41 14.48 10.84
N ILE A 194 1.39 15.79 10.62
CA ILE A 194 1.72 16.81 11.62
C ILE A 194 0.69 17.93 11.59
N ASN A 195 0.18 18.35 12.75
CA ASN A 195 -0.82 19.43 12.87
C ASN A 195 -2.02 19.28 11.91
N GLY A 196 -2.49 18.04 11.72
CA GLY A 196 -3.59 17.70 10.80
C GLY A 196 -3.21 17.64 9.32
N VAL A 197 -1.96 17.93 8.96
CA VAL A 197 -1.44 17.88 7.60
C VAL A 197 -0.79 16.52 7.33
N ARG A 198 -1.19 15.88 6.24
CA ARG A 198 -0.63 14.62 5.75
C ARG A 198 0.77 14.81 5.20
N ILE A 199 1.70 13.93 5.55
CA ILE A 199 3.06 13.93 5.00
C ILE A 199 3.17 12.79 3.97
N SER A 200 2.72 13.06 2.75
CA SER A 200 2.84 12.13 1.61
C SER A 200 4.27 12.12 1.05
N THR A 201 4.58 11.19 0.14
CA THR A 201 5.89 11.20 -0.54
C THR A 201 6.08 12.38 -1.49
N ALA A 202 4.99 13.01 -1.96
CA ALA A 202 5.10 14.27 -2.69
C ALA A 202 5.61 15.41 -1.79
N ILE A 203 5.17 15.45 -0.53
CA ILE A 203 5.58 16.45 0.46
C ILE A 203 6.97 16.13 1.02
N GLY A 204 7.19 14.89 1.47
CA GLY A 204 8.45 14.48 2.09
C GLY A 204 9.62 14.43 1.11
N TYR A 205 9.43 13.77 -0.05
CA TYR A 205 10.52 13.49 -0.99
C TYR A 205 10.57 14.46 -2.19
N LEU A 206 9.45 14.67 -2.88
CA LEU A 206 9.49 15.45 -4.11
C LEU A 206 9.65 16.94 -3.86
N ALA A 207 8.98 17.51 -2.85
CA ALA A 207 9.06 18.94 -2.55
C ALA A 207 10.51 19.47 -2.47
N PRO A 208 11.44 18.85 -1.71
CA PRO A 208 12.85 19.28 -1.71
C PRO A 208 13.59 18.92 -3.01
N ALA A 209 13.27 17.79 -3.66
CA ALA A 209 13.98 17.34 -4.86
C ALA A 209 13.71 18.19 -6.11
N ARG A 210 12.57 18.88 -6.19
CA ARG A 210 12.13 19.70 -7.34
C ARG A 210 13.10 20.82 -7.74
N LEU A 211 13.96 21.27 -6.83
CA LEU A 211 14.93 22.33 -7.11
C LEU A 211 16.12 21.84 -7.93
N ARG A 212 16.26 20.52 -8.12
CA ARG A 212 17.39 19.91 -8.82
C ARG A 212 17.20 19.99 -10.34
N PRO A 213 18.16 20.57 -11.09
CA PRO A 213 18.00 20.82 -12.53
C PRO A 213 18.00 19.55 -13.40
N ASN A 214 18.40 18.41 -12.83
CA ASN A 214 18.45 17.12 -13.50
C ASN A 214 17.18 16.26 -13.28
N LEU A 215 16.18 16.77 -12.53
CA LEU A 215 14.89 16.11 -12.33
C LEU A 215 13.77 16.83 -13.09
N THR A 216 13.15 16.13 -14.04
CA THR A 216 11.93 16.57 -14.72
C THR A 216 10.73 15.81 -14.17
N ILE A 217 9.70 16.52 -13.70
CA ILE A 217 8.41 15.91 -13.32
C ILE A 217 7.37 16.24 -14.40
N ARG A 218 6.73 15.21 -14.96
CA ARG A 218 5.72 15.30 -16.00
C ARG A 218 4.36 14.81 -15.46
N PRO A 219 3.54 15.69 -14.87
CA PRO A 219 2.18 15.36 -14.49
C PRO A 219 1.26 15.22 -15.70
N ASP A 220 0.04 14.73 -15.45
CA ASP A 220 -0.99 14.53 -16.47
C ASP A 220 -0.47 13.77 -17.71
N THR A 221 0.45 12.84 -17.48
CA THR A 221 1.16 12.09 -18.51
C THR A 221 0.97 10.60 -18.26
N HIS A 222 0.19 9.94 -19.11
CA HIS A 222 -0.22 8.55 -18.93
C HIS A 222 0.70 7.63 -19.74
N LEU A 223 1.25 6.58 -19.10
CA LEU A 223 2.08 5.60 -19.81
C LEU A 223 1.23 4.67 -20.68
N VAL A 224 1.54 4.61 -21.98
CA VAL A 224 0.96 3.62 -22.89
C VAL A 224 1.69 2.30 -22.75
N LYS A 225 3.00 2.28 -23.02
CA LYS A 225 3.85 1.09 -22.97
C LYS A 225 5.34 1.45 -22.87
N VAL A 226 6.15 0.46 -22.51
CA VAL A 226 7.61 0.51 -22.64
C VAL A 226 8.00 0.12 -24.06
N ASN A 227 8.98 0.84 -24.63
CA ASN A 227 9.51 0.57 -25.95
C ASN A 227 10.83 -0.20 -25.83
N PHE A 228 11.03 -1.16 -26.75
CA PHE A 228 12.23 -2.01 -26.79
C PHE A 228 12.89 -1.98 -28.16
N ASP A 229 14.23 -1.95 -28.16
CA ASP A 229 15.04 -2.31 -29.31
C ASP A 229 15.53 -3.75 -29.08
N SER A 230 14.89 -4.72 -29.75
CA SER A 230 15.02 -6.15 -29.44
C SER A 230 14.59 -6.48 -28.00
N SER A 231 15.53 -6.77 -27.10
CA SER A 231 15.25 -7.13 -25.69
C SER A 231 15.87 -6.12 -24.70
N ALA A 232 16.16 -4.91 -25.18
CA ALA A 232 16.67 -3.80 -24.37
C ALA A 232 15.69 -2.63 -24.42
N VAL A 233 15.43 -2.01 -23.28
CA VAL A 233 14.64 -0.79 -23.19
C VAL A 233 15.25 0.30 -24.05
N SER A 234 14.40 0.98 -24.83
CA SER A 234 14.79 2.16 -25.64
C SER A 234 14.05 3.43 -25.22
N GLY A 235 13.04 3.31 -24.37
CA GLY A 235 12.24 4.41 -23.85
C GLY A 235 10.82 4.00 -23.48
N VAL A 236 9.93 4.98 -23.47
CA VAL A 236 8.50 4.80 -23.21
C VAL A 236 7.65 5.57 -24.20
N GLN A 237 6.44 5.08 -24.46
CA GLN A 237 5.40 5.81 -25.16
C GLN A 237 4.36 6.31 -24.15
N VAL A 238 4.02 7.60 -24.22
CA VAL A 238 3.08 8.25 -23.31
C VAL A 238 1.99 9.01 -24.06
N ILE A 239 0.88 9.26 -23.37
CA ILE A 239 -0.11 10.26 -23.74
C ILE A 239 0.07 11.44 -22.79
N ASN A 240 0.48 12.57 -23.34
CA ASN A 240 0.77 13.76 -22.54
C ASN A 240 -0.52 14.53 -22.17
N ARG A 241 -0.35 15.65 -21.47
CA ARG A 241 -1.45 16.52 -21.02
C ARG A 241 -2.33 17.05 -22.17
N THR A 242 -1.76 17.28 -23.36
CA THR A 242 -2.50 17.72 -24.55
C THR A 242 -3.16 16.58 -25.31
N ARG A 243 -3.07 15.35 -24.79
CA ARG A 243 -3.56 14.09 -25.38
C ARG A 243 -2.79 13.63 -26.62
N ASP A 244 -1.60 14.18 -26.85
CA ASP A 244 -0.73 13.74 -27.93
C ASP A 244 0.07 12.51 -27.48
N VAL A 245 0.28 11.59 -28.43
CA VAL A 245 1.18 10.45 -28.24
C VAL A 245 2.62 10.91 -28.45
N GLU A 246 3.49 10.61 -27.49
CA GLU A 246 4.89 11.03 -27.48
C GLU A 246 5.79 9.85 -27.08
N ASP A 247 6.93 9.71 -27.75
CA ASP A 247 7.98 8.77 -27.34
C ASP A 247 9.09 9.50 -26.57
N ILE A 248 9.41 9.00 -25.37
CA ILE A 248 10.48 9.51 -24.51
C ILE A 248 11.60 8.47 -24.49
N ARG A 249 12.80 8.83 -24.98
CA ARG A 249 13.99 7.97 -24.94
C ARG A 249 14.54 7.83 -23.52
N ALA A 250 14.90 6.61 -23.12
CA ALA A 250 15.49 6.30 -21.83
C ALA A 250 16.46 5.11 -21.92
N ARG A 251 17.48 5.07 -21.06
CA ARG A 251 18.38 3.90 -20.89
C ARG A 251 17.80 2.90 -19.88
N LEU A 252 17.26 3.42 -18.79
CA LEU A 252 16.59 2.67 -17.73
C LEU A 252 15.15 3.15 -17.59
N VAL A 253 14.20 2.23 -17.56
CA VAL A 253 12.80 2.49 -17.21
C VAL A 253 12.48 1.77 -15.91
N ILE A 254 11.95 2.52 -14.94
CA ILE A 254 11.51 1.99 -13.64
C ILE A 254 9.99 2.13 -13.55
N LEU A 255 9.29 1.00 -13.42
CA LEU A 255 7.84 0.97 -13.18
C LEU A 255 7.55 1.05 -11.68
N SER A 256 6.81 2.08 -11.29
CA SER A 256 6.33 2.32 -9.93
C SER A 256 4.85 2.71 -9.93
N ALA A 257 4.06 2.07 -10.81
CA ALA A 257 2.63 2.37 -11.01
C ALA A 257 1.71 1.68 -9.98
N GLY A 258 2.27 0.86 -9.10
CA GLY A 258 1.58 0.13 -8.05
C GLY A 258 1.04 -1.22 -8.51
N ALA A 259 0.69 -2.07 -7.54
CA ALA A 259 0.29 -3.46 -7.75
C ALA A 259 -0.88 -3.67 -8.72
N ILE A 260 -1.73 -2.66 -8.93
CA ILE A 260 -2.88 -2.78 -9.83
C ILE A 260 -2.52 -2.44 -11.28
N LEU A 261 -1.67 -1.44 -11.51
CA LEU A 261 -1.44 -0.89 -12.86
C LEU A 261 -0.16 -1.40 -13.51
N THR A 262 0.88 -1.71 -12.72
CA THR A 262 2.14 -2.29 -13.19
C THR A 262 1.94 -3.53 -14.08
N PRO A 263 1.12 -4.55 -13.74
CA PRO A 263 0.94 -5.71 -14.62
C PRO A 263 0.31 -5.36 -15.98
N GLY A 264 -0.60 -4.39 -16.03
CA GLY A 264 -1.20 -3.93 -17.28
C GLY A 264 -0.20 -3.22 -18.20
N ILE A 265 0.73 -2.48 -17.60
CA ILE A 265 1.84 -1.85 -18.33
C ILE A 265 2.75 -2.93 -18.94
N LEU A 266 3.12 -3.96 -18.17
CA LEU A 266 3.93 -5.07 -18.66
C LEU A 266 3.23 -5.78 -19.84
N LEU A 267 1.94 -6.08 -19.71
CA LEU A 267 1.13 -6.70 -20.77
C LEU A 267 1.09 -5.84 -22.04
N ARG A 268 0.80 -4.54 -21.94
CA ARG A 268 0.79 -3.62 -23.10
C ARG A 268 2.17 -3.44 -23.73
N SER A 269 3.23 -3.76 -23.00
CA SER A 269 4.62 -3.75 -23.46
C SER A 269 5.05 -5.09 -24.06
N GLY A 270 4.17 -6.10 -24.09
CA GLY A 270 4.44 -7.41 -24.67
C GLY A 270 5.09 -8.41 -23.71
N ILE A 271 5.03 -8.16 -22.40
CA ILE A 271 5.57 -9.04 -21.35
C ILE A 271 4.39 -9.58 -20.53
N GLY A 272 4.13 -10.88 -20.64
CA GLY A 272 3.03 -11.54 -19.93
C GLY A 272 2.71 -12.91 -20.51
N ASP A 273 1.61 -13.53 -20.07
CA ASP A 273 1.17 -14.82 -20.62
C ASP A 273 0.88 -14.72 -22.12
N SER A 274 1.39 -15.66 -22.92
CA SER A 274 1.20 -15.68 -24.38
C SER A 274 -0.27 -15.61 -24.80
N ALA A 275 -1.19 -16.29 -24.10
CA ALA A 275 -2.61 -16.28 -24.45
C ALA A 275 -3.26 -14.94 -24.09
N ASP A 276 -2.86 -14.31 -22.99
CA ASP A 276 -3.29 -12.95 -22.65
C ASP A 276 -2.80 -11.94 -23.69
N LEU A 277 -1.54 -12.01 -24.11
CA LEU A 277 -0.98 -11.10 -25.11
C LEU A 277 -1.67 -11.25 -26.48
N GLU A 278 -1.94 -12.49 -26.92
CA GLU A 278 -2.70 -12.77 -28.14
C GLU A 278 -4.11 -12.19 -28.07
N ARG A 279 -4.82 -12.43 -26.96
CA ARG A 279 -6.17 -11.90 -26.72
C ARG A 279 -6.21 -10.37 -26.74
N LEU A 280 -5.17 -9.72 -26.24
CA LEU A 280 -5.03 -8.26 -26.21
C LEU A 280 -4.53 -7.68 -27.53
N GLY A 281 -4.11 -8.51 -28.50
CA GLY A 281 -3.54 -8.06 -29.77
C GLY A 281 -2.18 -7.38 -29.62
N VAL A 282 -1.42 -7.72 -28.57
CA VAL A 282 -0.10 -7.14 -28.28
C VAL A 282 1.01 -8.05 -28.81
N HIS A 283 2.00 -7.47 -29.49
CA HIS A 283 3.17 -8.22 -29.93
C HIS A 283 3.96 -8.75 -28.72
N GLN A 284 4.16 -10.06 -28.67
CA GLN A 284 4.90 -10.70 -27.58
C GLN A 284 6.40 -10.43 -27.67
N ILE A 285 6.95 -9.84 -26.60
CA ILE A 285 8.38 -9.72 -26.33
C ILE A 285 8.86 -10.91 -25.50
N ALA A 286 8.11 -11.28 -24.46
CA ALA A 286 8.43 -12.41 -23.60
C ALA A 286 7.18 -13.06 -23.01
N ASN A 287 7.19 -14.40 -22.97
CA ASN A 287 6.16 -15.16 -22.26
C ASN A 287 6.50 -15.20 -20.76
N MET A 288 5.68 -14.54 -19.95
CA MET A 288 5.84 -14.43 -18.50
C MET A 288 4.48 -14.57 -17.80
N PRO A 289 3.97 -15.80 -17.63
CA PRO A 289 2.62 -16.04 -17.12
C PRO A 289 2.36 -15.53 -15.69
N ALA A 290 3.42 -15.25 -14.93
CA ALA A 290 3.36 -14.71 -13.58
C ALA A 290 2.86 -13.26 -13.49
N VAL A 291 2.94 -12.48 -14.59
CA VAL A 291 2.48 -11.09 -14.61
C VAL A 291 0.98 -11.01 -14.28
N GLY A 292 0.64 -10.21 -13.26
CA GLY A 292 -0.74 -10.03 -12.80
C GLY A 292 -1.26 -11.15 -11.89
N ARG A 293 -0.45 -12.16 -11.55
CA ARG A 293 -0.78 -13.23 -10.61
C ARG A 293 -0.32 -12.89 -9.19
N ASN A 294 -0.57 -13.76 -8.21
CA ASN A 294 -0.11 -13.57 -6.82
C ASN A 294 -0.59 -12.25 -6.18
N LEU A 295 -1.76 -11.74 -6.58
CA LEU A 295 -2.36 -10.57 -5.93
C LEU A 295 -2.66 -10.94 -4.48
N GLN A 296 -2.05 -10.20 -3.56
CA GLN A 296 -2.27 -10.34 -2.12
C GLN A 296 -2.72 -9.02 -1.55
N ASP A 297 -3.52 -9.08 -0.50
CA ASP A 297 -4.06 -7.94 0.23
C ASP A 297 -4.48 -8.42 1.63
N HIS A 298 -4.75 -7.51 2.55
CA HIS A 298 -5.28 -7.83 3.87
C HIS A 298 -6.81 -7.84 3.83
N PRO A 299 -7.46 -9.01 3.93
CA PRO A 299 -8.91 -9.02 4.07
C PRO A 299 -9.29 -8.54 5.47
N MET A 300 -10.46 -7.91 5.56
CA MET A 300 -10.96 -7.26 6.77
C MET A 300 -12.46 -7.47 6.90
N VAL A 301 -12.91 -7.58 8.15
CA VAL A 301 -14.30 -7.49 8.58
C VAL A 301 -14.52 -6.22 9.39
N SER A 302 -15.71 -5.62 9.29
CA SER A 302 -16.06 -4.37 9.99
C SER A 302 -17.29 -4.58 10.86
N LEU A 303 -17.12 -4.46 12.17
CA LEU A 303 -18.21 -4.49 13.15
C LEU A 303 -18.64 -3.06 13.46
N THR A 304 -19.86 -2.69 13.07
CA THR A 304 -20.43 -1.36 13.30
C THR A 304 -21.00 -1.28 14.71
N CYS A 305 -20.60 -0.28 15.48
CA CYS A 305 -21.00 -0.06 16.86
C CYS A 305 -21.71 1.30 16.98
N GLU A 306 -23.00 1.31 17.32
CA GLU A 306 -23.71 2.54 17.66
C GLU A 306 -23.28 2.99 19.07
N ILE A 307 -22.80 4.23 19.18
CA ILE A 307 -22.33 4.82 20.44
C ILE A 307 -23.47 5.58 21.12
N SER A 308 -23.71 5.26 22.39
CA SER A 308 -24.78 5.83 23.23
C SER A 308 -24.74 7.34 23.36
N LYS A 309 -23.54 7.94 23.34
CA LYS A 309 -23.28 9.38 23.40
C LYS A 309 -22.91 9.91 22.01
N SER A 310 -23.86 10.53 21.33
CA SER A 310 -23.68 10.95 19.93
C SER A 310 -22.65 12.08 19.73
N ASP A 311 -22.37 12.87 20.77
CA ASP A 311 -21.36 13.93 20.78
C ASP A 311 -19.92 13.40 20.75
N LEU A 312 -19.72 12.10 21.03
CA LEU A 312 -18.41 11.45 20.93
C LEU A 312 -18.03 11.01 19.50
N VAL A 313 -18.97 11.10 18.56
CA VAL A 313 -18.77 10.68 17.16
C VAL A 313 -18.84 11.92 16.27
N SER A 314 -17.76 12.20 15.55
CA SER A 314 -17.67 13.38 14.68
C SER A 314 -16.66 13.19 13.55
N GLN A 315 -17.03 13.63 12.35
CA GLN A 315 -16.13 13.65 11.19
C GLN A 315 -14.96 14.63 11.34
N GLU A 316 -15.01 15.53 12.33
CA GLU A 316 -13.90 16.42 12.68
C GLU A 316 -12.79 15.72 13.46
N LEU A 317 -13.05 14.52 14.00
CA LEU A 317 -12.04 13.71 14.66
C LEU A 317 -11.12 13.02 13.62
N PRO A 318 -9.85 12.77 13.96
CA PRO A 318 -9.03 11.88 13.15
C PRO A 318 -9.69 10.50 13.01
N LEU A 319 -9.75 9.97 11.79
CA LEU A 319 -10.46 8.71 11.52
C LEU A 319 -9.95 7.54 12.38
N ILE A 320 -8.63 7.41 12.58
CA ILE A 320 -8.00 6.38 13.41
C ILE A 320 -6.94 7.05 14.31
N GLN A 321 -6.91 6.65 15.58
CA GLN A 321 -5.91 7.09 16.57
C GLN A 321 -5.22 5.95 17.32
N THR A 322 -5.86 4.78 17.45
CA THR A 322 -5.33 3.61 18.16
C THR A 322 -5.41 2.35 17.30
N VAL A 323 -4.57 1.38 17.60
CA VAL A 323 -4.52 0.06 16.97
C VAL A 323 -4.19 -1.00 18.02
N MET A 324 -4.59 -2.25 17.74
CA MET A 324 -4.13 -3.44 18.44
C MET A 324 -3.56 -4.42 17.43
N ARG A 325 -2.32 -4.87 17.64
CA ARG A 325 -1.67 -5.94 16.86
C ARG A 325 -1.46 -7.12 17.79
N TYR A 326 -1.89 -8.31 17.39
CA TYR A 326 -1.90 -9.48 18.26
C TYR A 326 -1.90 -10.77 17.45
N THR A 327 -1.57 -11.85 18.13
CA THR A 327 -1.56 -13.20 17.55
C THR A 327 -2.86 -13.91 17.85
N ALA A 328 -3.49 -14.44 16.81
CA ALA A 328 -4.66 -15.28 16.93
C ALA A 328 -4.36 -16.56 17.73
N ASP A 329 -5.38 -17.11 18.37
CA ASP A 329 -5.25 -18.37 19.11
C ASP A 329 -4.76 -19.49 18.18
N ASN A 330 -3.76 -20.22 18.68
CA ASN A 330 -3.12 -21.33 17.96
C ASN A 330 -2.50 -20.90 16.61
N SER A 331 -2.14 -19.63 16.44
CA SER A 331 -1.37 -19.19 15.29
C SER A 331 0.13 -19.32 15.55
N GLU A 332 0.85 -19.80 14.54
CA GLU A 332 2.32 -19.79 14.51
C GLU A 332 2.88 -18.45 13.99
N TYR A 333 2.02 -17.59 13.44
CA TYR A 333 2.41 -16.31 12.87
C TYR A 333 2.16 -15.19 13.88
N ARG A 334 3.25 -14.60 14.39
CA ARG A 334 3.15 -13.45 15.30
C ARG A 334 2.42 -12.27 14.63
N ASN A 335 1.56 -11.56 15.38
CA ASN A 335 0.82 -10.40 14.88
C ASN A 335 0.06 -10.66 13.57
N ASP A 336 -0.56 -11.85 13.41
CA ASP A 336 -1.35 -12.19 12.24
C ASP A 336 -2.72 -11.50 12.19
N LEU A 337 -3.16 -10.90 13.29
CA LEU A 337 -4.38 -10.10 13.38
C LEU A 337 -4.11 -8.67 13.85
N GLN A 338 -4.96 -7.76 13.36
CA GLN A 338 -5.01 -6.37 13.78
C GLN A 338 -6.46 -5.95 14.04
N ILE A 339 -6.68 -5.13 15.06
CA ILE A 339 -7.95 -4.40 15.26
C ILE A 339 -7.69 -2.90 15.26
N GLU A 340 -8.38 -2.18 14.40
CA GLU A 340 -8.42 -0.72 14.39
C GLU A 340 -9.82 -0.22 14.81
N LEU A 341 -9.86 0.90 15.52
CA LEU A 341 -11.11 1.61 15.80
C LEU A 341 -11.21 2.84 14.91
N THR A 342 -12.37 3.03 14.26
CA THR A 342 -12.67 4.30 13.61
C THR A 342 -13.34 5.28 14.58
N SER A 343 -13.11 6.58 14.41
CA SER A 343 -13.82 7.62 15.20
C SER A 343 -15.22 7.94 14.68
N TRP A 344 -15.58 7.47 13.47
CA TRP A 344 -16.88 7.66 12.83
C TRP A 344 -17.03 6.69 11.64
N THR A 345 -18.23 6.60 11.08
CA THR A 345 -18.52 5.83 9.85
C THR A 345 -19.22 6.71 8.79
N GLN A 346 -19.23 6.27 7.53
CA GLN A 346 -19.96 6.93 6.45
C GLN A 346 -21.46 6.53 6.39
N ARG A 347 -22.01 5.97 7.48
CA ARG A 347 -23.41 5.55 7.52
C ARG A 347 -24.32 6.68 7.98
N ASP A 348 -25.07 7.24 7.04
CA ASP A 348 -26.03 8.31 7.32
C ASP A 348 -27.23 7.84 8.17
N ASP A 349 -27.55 6.54 8.13
CA ASP A 349 -28.68 5.96 8.86
C ASP A 349 -28.33 5.59 10.32
N ILE A 350 -27.04 5.53 10.67
CA ILE A 350 -26.55 5.39 12.05
C ILE A 350 -25.45 6.44 12.29
N PRO A 351 -25.80 7.73 12.43
CA PRO A 351 -24.85 8.83 12.42
C PRO A 351 -23.90 8.86 13.63
N ASN A 352 -24.28 8.19 14.72
CA ASN A 352 -23.49 8.02 15.95
C ASN A 352 -22.77 6.66 15.99
N ALA A 353 -22.26 6.18 14.86
CA ALA A 353 -21.55 4.90 14.78
C ALA A 353 -20.03 5.05 14.62
N VAL A 354 -19.31 4.09 15.20
CA VAL A 354 -17.89 3.79 14.97
C VAL A 354 -17.77 2.36 14.42
N SER A 355 -16.61 2.00 13.86
CA SER A 355 -16.33 0.64 13.41
C SER A 355 -15.10 0.05 14.11
N LEU A 356 -15.22 -1.19 14.58
CA LEU A 356 -14.08 -2.05 14.87
C LEU A 356 -13.72 -2.84 13.61
N LEU A 357 -12.52 -2.61 13.11
CA LEU A 357 -12.00 -3.19 11.88
C LEU A 357 -11.07 -4.35 12.24
N GLY A 358 -11.56 -5.59 12.09
CA GLY A 358 -10.75 -6.80 12.27
C GLY A 358 -10.06 -7.14 10.96
N VAL A 359 -8.74 -6.99 10.93
CA VAL A 359 -7.90 -7.15 9.74
C VAL A 359 -7.03 -8.40 9.87
N LEU A 360 -7.00 -9.23 8.83
CA LEU A 360 -6.07 -10.34 8.70
C LEU A 360 -4.79 -9.85 8.04
N GLU A 361 -3.71 -9.83 8.82
CA GLU A 361 -2.40 -9.36 8.38
C GLU A 361 -1.57 -10.51 7.78
N GLN A 362 -1.82 -11.77 8.18
CA GLN A 362 -1.23 -12.96 7.54
C GLN A 362 -2.25 -13.61 6.58
N SER A 363 -2.19 -13.26 5.30
CA SER A 363 -3.13 -13.72 4.26
C SER A 363 -2.58 -14.86 3.40
N PHE A 364 -3.36 -15.92 3.21
CA PHE A 364 -2.98 -17.10 2.40
C PHE A 364 -3.61 -17.11 1.00
N GLY A 365 -4.78 -16.51 0.82
CA GLY A 365 -5.43 -16.36 -0.48
C GLY A 365 -4.54 -15.65 -1.51
N ARG A 366 -4.68 -16.03 -2.78
CA ARG A 366 -3.92 -15.47 -3.91
C ARG A 366 -4.84 -15.16 -5.08
N GLY A 367 -5.04 -13.89 -5.32
CA GLY A 367 -5.83 -13.40 -6.44
C GLY A 367 -5.01 -13.11 -7.70
N TYR A 368 -5.65 -12.35 -8.59
CA TYR A 368 -5.04 -11.86 -9.82
C TYR A 368 -5.66 -10.54 -10.31
N VAL A 369 -4.97 -9.89 -11.23
CA VAL A 369 -5.44 -8.72 -11.99
C VAL A 369 -5.40 -9.06 -13.48
N THR A 370 -6.52 -8.84 -14.18
CA THR A 370 -6.61 -9.07 -15.63
C THR A 370 -7.08 -7.81 -16.37
N PHE A 371 -6.80 -7.78 -17.66
CA PHE A 371 -7.11 -6.66 -18.55
C PHE A 371 -7.86 -7.19 -19.78
N ASN A 372 -8.88 -6.47 -20.23
CA ASN A 372 -9.74 -6.91 -21.34
C ASN A 372 -9.26 -6.41 -22.71
N SER A 373 -8.61 -5.24 -22.77
CA SER A 373 -7.97 -4.72 -23.98
C SER A 373 -6.61 -4.08 -23.69
N SER A 374 -5.89 -3.74 -24.77
CA SER A 374 -4.65 -3.00 -24.72
C SER A 374 -4.83 -1.48 -24.59
N ASP A 375 -6.06 -0.97 -24.45
CA ASP A 375 -6.30 0.45 -24.20
C ASP A 375 -5.75 0.84 -22.82
N PRO A 376 -4.79 1.78 -22.72
CA PRO A 376 -4.23 2.19 -21.44
C PRO A 376 -5.24 2.84 -20.48
N PHE A 377 -6.40 3.29 -20.96
CA PHE A 377 -7.46 3.88 -20.13
C PHE A 377 -8.52 2.88 -19.65
N GLU A 378 -8.49 1.63 -20.15
CA GLU A 378 -9.44 0.63 -19.70
C GLU A 378 -9.15 0.20 -18.25
N GLN A 379 -10.22 0.03 -17.48
CA GLN A 379 -10.14 -0.38 -16.09
C GLN A 379 -9.76 -1.86 -15.98
N PRO A 380 -8.85 -2.23 -15.06
CA PRO A 380 -8.54 -3.62 -14.80
C PRO A 380 -9.71 -4.34 -14.11
N ARG A 381 -9.77 -5.66 -14.27
CA ARG A 381 -10.53 -6.53 -13.39
C ARG A 381 -9.61 -6.99 -12.25
N ILE A 382 -9.99 -6.67 -11.02
CA ILE A 382 -9.20 -6.91 -9.82
C ILE A 382 -9.92 -7.95 -8.97
N THR A 383 -9.31 -9.11 -8.78
CA THR A 383 -9.95 -10.27 -8.14
C THR A 383 -9.00 -10.84 -7.07
N PRO A 384 -8.99 -10.30 -5.84
CA PRO A 384 -8.12 -10.77 -4.76
C PRO A 384 -8.49 -12.15 -4.18
N LEU A 385 -9.73 -12.63 -4.38
CA LEU A 385 -10.22 -13.94 -3.91
C LEU A 385 -10.14 -14.10 -2.38
N PHE A 386 -10.62 -13.10 -1.64
CA PHE A 386 -10.68 -13.20 -0.18
C PHE A 386 -11.51 -14.40 0.27
N CYS A 387 -11.02 -15.04 1.33
CA CYS A 387 -11.64 -16.22 1.94
C CYS A 387 -11.72 -17.46 1.02
N GLU A 388 -10.97 -17.50 -0.09
CA GLU A 388 -10.79 -18.72 -0.89
C GLU A 388 -10.00 -19.78 -0.11
N ASP A 389 -9.02 -19.35 0.69
CA ASP A 389 -8.35 -20.22 1.67
C ASP A 389 -9.14 -20.22 2.99
N GLU A 390 -9.46 -21.42 3.48
CA GLU A 390 -10.24 -21.58 4.71
C GLU A 390 -9.53 -21.03 5.95
N ARG A 391 -8.18 -21.01 5.95
CA ARG A 391 -7.39 -20.43 7.04
C ARG A 391 -7.68 -18.95 7.22
N ASP A 392 -7.86 -18.21 6.12
CA ASP A 392 -8.19 -16.79 6.17
C ASP A 392 -9.59 -16.57 6.78
N THR A 393 -10.55 -17.40 6.39
CA THR A 393 -11.93 -17.31 6.89
C THR A 393 -11.99 -17.58 8.40
N ILE A 394 -11.28 -18.61 8.87
CA ILE A 394 -11.20 -18.96 10.29
C ILE A 394 -10.56 -17.83 11.10
N ARG A 395 -9.49 -17.21 10.59
CA ARG A 395 -8.81 -16.10 11.28
C ARG A 395 -9.66 -14.83 11.31
N LEU A 396 -10.35 -14.49 10.22
CA LEU A 396 -11.30 -13.37 10.21
C LEU A 396 -12.49 -13.60 11.15
N ARG A 397 -12.94 -14.84 11.27
CA ARG A 397 -13.99 -15.22 12.23
C ARG A 397 -13.54 -14.99 13.67
N GLN A 398 -12.29 -15.32 13.99
CA GLN A 398 -11.68 -15.01 15.27
C GLN A 398 -11.59 -13.50 15.50
N ALA A 399 -11.04 -12.74 14.54
CA ALA A 399 -10.98 -11.28 14.64
C ALA A 399 -12.36 -10.64 14.87
N LEU A 400 -13.42 -11.16 14.25
CA LEU A 400 -14.79 -10.71 14.47
C LEU A 400 -15.28 -11.01 15.90
N ASN A 401 -14.94 -12.17 16.47
CA ASN A 401 -15.22 -12.48 17.87
C ASN A 401 -14.49 -11.53 18.81
N ASP A 402 -13.21 -11.26 18.54
CA ASP A 402 -12.40 -10.39 19.37
C ASP A 402 -12.97 -8.96 19.34
N CYS A 403 -13.38 -8.47 18.17
CA CYS A 403 -14.13 -7.21 18.06
C CYS A 403 -15.44 -7.22 18.89
N LEU A 404 -16.21 -8.31 18.87
CA LEU A 404 -17.44 -8.43 19.66
C LEU A 404 -17.18 -8.39 21.16
N GLU A 405 -16.05 -8.93 21.62
CA GLU A 405 -15.69 -8.90 23.05
C GLU A 405 -15.42 -7.47 23.54
N PHE A 406 -14.75 -6.64 22.73
CA PHE A 406 -14.60 -5.21 23.02
C PHE A 406 -15.94 -4.50 23.21
N THR A 407 -16.98 -4.88 22.47
CA THR A 407 -18.31 -4.26 22.60
C THR A 407 -19.08 -4.69 23.85
N LYS A 408 -18.63 -5.74 24.54
CA LYS A 408 -19.29 -6.33 25.71
C LYS A 408 -18.59 -5.96 27.03
N THR A 409 -17.32 -5.57 26.95
CA THR A 409 -16.45 -5.42 28.12
C THR A 409 -15.91 -3.98 28.28
N GLY A 410 -15.73 -3.58 29.53
CA GLY A 410 -15.07 -2.35 29.92
C GLY A 410 -15.72 -1.04 29.46
N PRO A 411 -14.95 0.06 29.47
CA PRO A 411 -15.46 1.38 29.15
C PRO A 411 -16.03 1.50 27.73
N PHE A 412 -15.41 0.87 26.72
CA PHE A 412 -15.92 0.90 25.34
C PHE A 412 -17.24 0.12 25.20
N GLY A 413 -17.34 -1.06 25.81
CA GLY A 413 -18.59 -1.80 25.86
C GLY A 413 -19.70 -1.00 26.54
N SER A 414 -19.38 -0.26 27.61
CA SER A 414 -20.33 0.63 28.29
C SER A 414 -20.82 1.80 27.43
N LEU A 415 -20.04 2.22 26.43
CA LEU A 415 -20.43 3.25 25.46
C LEU A 415 -21.25 2.66 24.30
N THR A 416 -21.13 1.36 24.04
CA THR A 416 -21.73 0.69 22.88
C THR A 416 -23.18 0.30 23.17
N LYS A 417 -24.09 0.71 22.28
CA LYS A 417 -25.54 0.49 22.42
C LYS A 417 -26.03 -0.66 21.55
N ASN A 418 -25.70 -0.62 20.25
CA ASN A 418 -26.09 -1.62 19.27
C ASN A 418 -24.87 -2.03 18.44
N VAL A 419 -24.85 -3.28 17.99
CA VAL A 419 -23.72 -3.86 17.26
C VAL A 419 -24.24 -4.65 16.07
N THR A 420 -23.71 -4.39 14.87
CA THR A 420 -24.08 -5.13 13.66
C THR A 420 -22.87 -5.42 12.78
N PHE A 421 -22.93 -6.54 12.05
CA PHE A 421 -21.99 -6.87 10.99
C PHE A 421 -22.74 -6.86 9.65
N ASN A 422 -22.51 -5.84 8.82
CA ASN A 422 -23.27 -5.61 7.57
C ASN A 422 -24.80 -5.73 7.77
N ASP A 423 -25.34 -5.05 8.79
CA ASP A 423 -26.77 -5.06 9.18
C ASP A 423 -27.29 -6.36 9.80
N TYR A 424 -26.44 -7.38 9.96
CA TYR A 424 -26.79 -8.60 10.69
C TYR A 424 -26.44 -8.50 12.17
N GLU A 425 -27.38 -8.89 13.03
CA GLU A 425 -27.13 -9.16 14.45
C GLU A 425 -26.50 -10.55 14.58
N LEU A 426 -25.26 -10.64 15.08
CA LEU A 426 -24.51 -11.89 15.07
C LEU A 426 -24.99 -12.91 16.12
N ASP A 427 -25.50 -12.44 17.26
CA ASP A 427 -25.89 -13.31 18.39
C ASP A 427 -27.08 -14.25 18.08
N ILE A 428 -27.81 -14.01 16.98
CA ILE A 428 -28.96 -14.83 16.54
C ILE A 428 -28.62 -15.80 15.39
N LEU A 429 -27.37 -15.78 14.90
CA LEU A 429 -26.94 -16.58 13.75
C LEU A 429 -26.17 -17.84 14.19
N ALA A 430 -26.35 -18.92 13.44
CA ALA A 430 -25.50 -20.10 13.57
C ALA A 430 -24.10 -19.82 12.99
N GLU A 431 -23.09 -20.53 13.50
CA GLU A 431 -21.68 -20.36 13.09
C GLU A 431 -21.48 -20.40 11.57
N GLU A 432 -22.09 -21.37 10.88
CA GLU A 432 -21.98 -21.47 9.41
C GLU A 432 -22.57 -20.25 8.69
N GLN A 433 -23.62 -19.64 9.23
CA GLN A 433 -24.20 -18.42 8.66
C GLN A 433 -23.22 -17.25 8.80
N ILE A 434 -22.53 -17.14 9.95
CA ILE A 434 -21.51 -16.12 10.18
C ILE A 434 -20.33 -16.30 9.22
N LEU A 435 -19.84 -17.53 9.05
CA LEU A 435 -18.78 -17.85 8.08
C LEU A 435 -19.19 -17.51 6.65
N GLY A 436 -20.45 -17.82 6.27
CA GLY A 436 -21.02 -17.39 5.00
C GLY A 436 -20.99 -15.87 4.83
N LEU A 437 -21.43 -15.11 5.84
CA LEU A 437 -21.37 -13.64 5.81
C LEU A 437 -19.93 -13.12 5.69
N ILE A 438 -18.95 -13.75 6.33
CA ILE A 438 -17.54 -13.38 6.17
C ILE A 438 -17.07 -13.60 4.72
N ARG A 439 -17.41 -14.76 4.13
CA ARG A 439 -17.09 -15.06 2.71
C ARG A 439 -17.80 -14.13 1.73
N THR A 440 -18.95 -13.56 2.09
CA THR A 440 -19.65 -12.58 1.25
C THR A 440 -19.16 -11.14 1.49
N HIS A 441 -18.78 -10.78 2.72
CA HIS A 441 -18.57 -9.39 3.11
C HIS A 441 -17.15 -9.02 3.54
N ALA A 442 -16.18 -9.93 3.48
CA ALA A 442 -14.77 -9.58 3.62
C ALA A 442 -14.40 -8.52 2.57
N LYS A 443 -13.70 -7.48 3.01
CA LYS A 443 -13.28 -6.35 2.18
C LYS A 443 -11.78 -6.17 2.28
N SER A 444 -11.22 -5.41 1.35
CA SER A 444 -9.80 -5.08 1.34
C SER A 444 -9.47 -4.06 2.43
N GLY A 445 -8.33 -4.25 3.10
CA GLY A 445 -7.63 -3.26 3.91
C GLY A 445 -6.88 -2.22 3.06
N TYR A 446 -7.02 -2.30 1.74
CA TYR A 446 -6.43 -1.46 0.71
C TYR A 446 -4.92 -1.64 0.54
N HIS A 447 -4.41 -2.87 0.66
CA HIS A 447 -3.00 -3.23 0.58
C HIS A 447 -2.64 -4.22 -0.55
N PRO A 448 -3.06 -4.00 -1.82
CA PRO A 448 -2.74 -4.89 -2.93
C PRO A 448 -1.22 -4.92 -3.19
N THR A 449 -0.69 -6.13 -3.36
CA THR A 449 0.74 -6.42 -3.55
C THR A 449 0.94 -7.62 -4.49
N GLY A 450 2.18 -7.89 -4.89
CA GLY A 450 2.61 -9.19 -5.41
C GLY A 450 2.35 -9.49 -6.89
N THR A 451 1.78 -8.56 -7.66
CA THR A 451 1.40 -8.75 -9.08
C THR A 451 2.54 -8.76 -10.09
N ALA A 452 3.75 -8.42 -9.66
CA ALA A 452 4.99 -8.52 -10.41
C ALA A 452 6.10 -9.03 -9.47
N ARG A 453 5.78 -10.11 -8.75
CA ARG A 453 6.56 -10.69 -7.65
C ARG A 453 8.05 -10.82 -7.94
N MET A 454 8.90 -10.44 -6.98
CA MET A 454 10.33 -10.72 -7.01
C MET A 454 10.64 -12.16 -6.63
N GLY A 455 11.67 -12.73 -7.25
CA GLY A 455 12.19 -14.06 -6.92
C GLY A 455 13.34 -14.48 -7.82
N PRO A 456 13.95 -15.64 -7.54
CA PRO A 456 14.99 -16.23 -8.39
C PRO A 456 14.53 -16.43 -9.84
N VAL A 457 15.43 -16.32 -10.81
CA VAL A 457 15.11 -16.43 -12.24
C VAL A 457 14.51 -17.80 -12.65
N ASP A 458 14.77 -18.85 -11.87
CA ASP A 458 14.24 -20.19 -12.06
C ASP A 458 12.88 -20.42 -11.35
N ASP A 459 12.41 -19.47 -10.55
CA ASP A 459 11.05 -19.45 -10.04
C ASP A 459 10.10 -18.93 -11.12
N ALA A 460 9.30 -19.85 -11.68
CA ALA A 460 8.32 -19.57 -12.72
C ALA A 460 7.22 -18.58 -12.30
N ASN A 461 7.08 -18.27 -11.01
CA ASN A 461 6.13 -17.30 -10.47
C ASN A 461 6.77 -15.94 -10.18
N SER A 462 8.04 -15.73 -10.53
CA SER A 462 8.72 -14.44 -10.40
C SER A 462 8.69 -13.66 -11.72
N VAL A 463 8.65 -12.34 -11.60
CA VAL A 463 8.64 -11.38 -12.73
C VAL A 463 9.92 -10.54 -12.74
N VAL A 464 10.44 -10.25 -11.55
CA VAL A 464 11.69 -9.52 -11.36
C VAL A 464 12.63 -10.27 -10.41
N ASP A 465 13.92 -9.97 -10.48
CA ASP A 465 14.88 -10.44 -9.49
C ASP A 465 14.83 -9.61 -8.19
N GLN A 466 15.64 -9.97 -7.21
CA GLN A 466 15.74 -9.23 -5.94
C GLN A 466 16.25 -7.79 -6.08
N TYR A 467 16.75 -7.39 -7.24
CA TYR A 467 17.20 -6.03 -7.56
C TYR A 467 16.14 -5.23 -8.32
N GLY A 468 14.94 -5.79 -8.47
CA GLY A 468 13.80 -5.23 -9.18
C GLY A 468 13.91 -5.37 -10.70
N ILE A 469 14.94 -6.01 -11.23
CA ILE A 469 15.19 -6.10 -12.68
C ILE A 469 14.27 -7.15 -13.28
N CYS A 470 13.57 -6.80 -14.37
CA CYS A 470 12.71 -7.74 -15.08
C CYS A 470 13.52 -8.88 -15.70
N HIS A 471 13.13 -10.12 -15.44
CA HIS A 471 13.83 -11.31 -15.95
C HIS A 471 13.87 -11.39 -17.48
N ALA A 472 12.89 -10.79 -18.16
CA ALA A 472 12.72 -10.92 -19.60
C ALA A 472 13.55 -9.97 -20.45
N VAL A 473 13.89 -8.77 -19.94
CA VAL A 473 14.43 -7.68 -20.74
C VAL A 473 15.42 -6.85 -19.95
N SER A 474 16.41 -6.31 -20.63
CA SER A 474 17.41 -5.43 -20.03
C SER A 474 16.94 -3.98 -19.95
N GLY A 475 17.31 -3.26 -18.89
CA GLY A 475 16.96 -1.85 -18.69
C GLY A 475 15.53 -1.59 -18.22
N LEU A 476 14.78 -2.62 -17.78
CA LEU A 476 13.48 -2.50 -17.15
C LEU A 476 13.53 -2.95 -15.70
N VAL A 477 13.09 -2.08 -14.79
CA VAL A 477 12.97 -2.36 -13.36
C VAL A 477 11.52 -2.18 -12.92
N VAL A 478 11.07 -2.97 -11.96
CA VAL A 478 9.83 -2.74 -11.22
C VAL A 478 10.19 -2.46 -9.76
N ALA A 479 9.66 -1.38 -9.21
CA ALA A 479 9.95 -0.92 -7.87
C ALA A 479 8.70 -0.28 -7.26
N ASP A 480 7.75 -1.12 -6.86
CA ASP A 480 6.57 -0.76 -6.10
C ASP A 480 5.99 -1.99 -5.39
N ALA A 481 4.82 -1.87 -4.75
CA ALA A 481 4.16 -2.95 -4.03
C ALA A 481 3.90 -4.24 -4.83
N SER A 482 3.91 -4.19 -6.17
CA SER A 482 3.78 -5.36 -7.04
C SER A 482 4.91 -6.37 -6.84
N ILE A 483 6.11 -5.96 -6.40
CA ILE A 483 7.25 -6.87 -6.28
C ILE A 483 7.23 -7.71 -5.00
N MET A 484 6.43 -7.34 -3.99
CA MET A 484 6.42 -8.02 -2.70
C MET A 484 6.03 -9.51 -2.84
N PRO A 485 6.87 -10.48 -2.42
CA PRO A 485 6.55 -11.90 -2.52
C PRO A 485 5.34 -12.30 -1.69
N THR A 486 5.26 -11.74 -0.48
CA THR A 486 4.10 -11.81 0.41
C THR A 486 3.77 -10.41 0.90
N VAL A 487 2.49 -10.16 1.19
CA VAL A 487 2.10 -8.92 1.87
C VAL A 487 2.70 -8.94 3.30
N PRO A 488 3.39 -7.89 3.75
CA PRO A 488 3.90 -7.82 5.13
C PRO A 488 2.74 -7.61 6.09
N ARG A 489 2.87 -8.02 7.35
CA ARG A 489 1.85 -7.88 8.41
C ARG A 489 1.72 -6.43 8.93
N ALA A 490 1.55 -5.48 8.02
CA ALA A 490 1.20 -4.09 8.27
C ALA A 490 0.69 -3.39 7.00
N ASN A 491 0.15 -2.17 7.16
CA ASN A 491 -0.15 -1.30 6.03
C ASN A 491 1.07 -1.10 5.11
N THR A 492 0.87 -1.18 3.81
CA THR A 492 1.96 -1.33 2.84
C THR A 492 2.63 -0.02 2.38
N ASN A 493 2.23 1.13 2.94
CA ASN A 493 2.79 2.42 2.52
C ASN A 493 4.27 2.55 2.87
N LEU A 494 4.65 2.33 4.14
CA LEU A 494 6.07 2.43 4.54
C LEU A 494 6.92 1.40 3.81
N THR A 495 6.43 0.16 3.64
CA THR A 495 7.13 -0.87 2.85
C THR A 495 7.31 -0.45 1.40
N SER A 496 6.33 0.22 0.78
CA SER A 496 6.47 0.75 -0.58
C SER A 496 7.50 1.88 -0.68
N ILE A 497 7.60 2.74 0.34
CA ILE A 497 8.63 3.78 0.43
C ILE A 497 10.01 3.12 0.63
N MET A 498 10.09 2.11 1.48
CA MET A 498 11.30 1.30 1.72
C MET A 498 11.80 0.64 0.44
N ILE A 499 10.92 0.06 -0.38
CA ILE A 499 11.27 -0.49 -1.70
C ILE A 499 11.93 0.59 -2.56
N GLY A 500 11.37 1.80 -2.60
CA GLY A 500 11.96 2.93 -3.32
C GLY A 500 13.36 3.30 -2.81
N GLU A 501 13.55 3.36 -1.50
CA GLU A 501 14.86 3.58 -0.88
C GLU A 501 15.86 2.48 -1.24
N HIS A 502 15.44 1.23 -1.12
CA HIS A 502 16.31 0.07 -1.27
C HIS A 502 16.76 -0.13 -2.72
N ILE A 503 15.84 -0.05 -3.69
CA ILE A 503 16.17 -0.13 -5.12
C ILE A 503 17.07 1.05 -5.53
N SER A 504 16.84 2.26 -5.01
CA SER A 504 17.72 3.39 -5.30
C SER A 504 19.16 3.18 -4.83
N ASP A 505 19.35 2.45 -3.72
CA ASP A 505 20.67 2.10 -3.22
C ASP A 505 21.36 1.07 -4.11
N PHE A 506 20.64 0.04 -4.56
CA PHE A 506 21.21 -0.93 -5.51
C PHE A 506 21.67 -0.25 -6.79
N ILE A 507 20.86 0.66 -7.35
CA ILE A 507 21.23 1.44 -8.54
C ILE A 507 22.49 2.26 -8.28
N SER A 508 22.57 2.90 -7.11
CA SER A 508 23.72 3.74 -6.75
C SER A 508 24.99 2.94 -6.49
N GLN A 509 24.88 1.70 -6.03
CA GLN A 509 26.01 0.82 -5.74
C GLN A 509 26.60 0.15 -6.99
N ASP A 510 25.78 -0.07 -8.02
CA ASP A 510 26.17 -0.80 -9.23
C ASP A 510 25.36 -0.29 -10.44
N THR A 511 25.76 0.85 -11.01
CA THR A 511 25.06 1.45 -12.16
C THR A 511 25.13 0.58 -13.41
N ASP A 512 26.23 -0.17 -13.58
CA ASP A 512 26.44 -1.08 -14.72
C ASP A 512 25.37 -2.16 -14.77
N ARG A 513 24.94 -2.70 -13.62
CA ARG A 513 23.82 -3.65 -13.52
C ARG A 513 22.52 -3.13 -14.13
N TYR A 514 22.32 -1.81 -14.09
CA TYR A 514 21.12 -1.13 -14.57
C TYR A 514 21.32 -0.45 -15.93
N ASN A 515 22.42 -0.72 -16.63
CA ASN A 515 22.79 -0.11 -17.90
C ASN A 515 22.96 1.43 -17.84
N LEU A 516 23.41 1.97 -16.69
CA LEU A 516 23.62 3.41 -16.44
C LEU A 516 25.08 3.84 -16.46
#